data_AF-A0A2P5ND37-F1
#
_entry.id   AF-A0A2P5ND37-F1
#
_cell.length_a   1.000
_cell.length_b   1.000
_cell.length_c   1.000
_cell.angle_alpha   90.00
_cell.angle_beta   90.00
_cell.angle_gamma   90.00
#
_symmetry.space_group_name_H-M   'P 1'
#
loop_
_entity.id
_entity.type
_entity.pdbx_description
1 polymer ?
#
loop_
_entity_poly.entity_id
_entity_poly.type
_entity_poly.pdbx_seq_one_letter_code
_entity_poly.pdbx_strand_id
1 'polypeptide(L)'
;TLIKPGKSTTWQDGKVTPLGPESSLATWKGDQWKIGGGTTWGWYSYDPKLNLVYYGSGNPSTWNPVQRPGDNKWSMSLWARDADTGEVKWVYQMTPHDEWDFDGINETVLVDQEVKGKMHKTIVHFDRNGVGYTLDRETGELLVAETFDKSVNWLTHVDMKTGRPHVVPEFSTEHNGEDVNTVGTCPAALGSKNQQPVSYSPQTGLFYISGNHLCMEYEPFEVSYTAGQPYVGATLSMMPAGADAITGKKDGSTNLGQFTAWDAKTGKIVWSNKEQFSVWSGSVATAGGVVFYGTLEGYLKAVDAKTGKELYKFKTPSGIIGNVNTWEFEGKQYVGVLSGIGGWAGIGIAAGIDDGTTSTSSEGLGAVGAYRSLGSYTKLGGTLTVFALPD
;
A
#
# COMPACT_ATOMS: atom_id res chain seq x y z
N THR A 1 11.02 -22.24 5.43
CA THR A 1 11.24 -21.27 4.33
C THR A 1 12.54 -21.63 3.61
N LEU A 2 12.72 -21.25 2.34
CA LEU A 2 14.01 -21.39 1.62
C LEU A 2 15.02 -20.28 2.03
N ILE A 3 15.01 -19.91 3.31
CA ILE A 3 16.02 -19.05 3.92
C ILE A 3 17.23 -19.92 4.21
N LYS A 4 18.42 -19.46 3.82
CA LYS A 4 19.68 -20.13 4.11
C LYS A 4 20.40 -19.38 5.23
N PRO A 5 20.40 -19.88 6.48
CA PRO A 5 21.11 -19.24 7.58
C PRO A 5 22.57 -18.95 7.22
N GLY A 6 23.04 -17.76 7.59
CA GLY A 6 24.38 -17.27 7.23
C GLY A 6 24.58 -16.81 5.79
N LYS A 7 23.60 -17.04 4.88
CA LYS A 7 23.66 -16.59 3.47
C LYS A 7 22.57 -15.59 3.12
N SER A 8 21.33 -15.87 3.49
CA SER A 8 20.22 -14.92 3.36
C SER A 8 20.42 -13.77 4.34
N THR A 9 20.15 -12.54 3.92
CA THR A 9 20.41 -11.34 4.73
C THR A 9 19.14 -10.52 5.03
N THR A 10 19.23 -9.63 6.01
CA THR A 10 18.25 -8.57 6.32
C THR A 10 18.99 -7.27 6.60
N TRP A 11 18.32 -6.14 6.49
CA TRP A 11 18.79 -4.90 7.09
C TRP A 11 18.54 -4.92 8.60
N GLN A 12 19.60 -4.71 9.39
CA GLN A 12 19.52 -4.61 10.85
C GLN A 12 20.78 -3.93 11.41
N ASP A 13 20.63 -3.09 12.42
CA ASP A 13 21.73 -2.42 13.14
C ASP A 13 22.70 -1.64 12.24
N GLY A 14 22.16 -1.01 11.20
CA GLY A 14 22.84 -0.09 10.29
C GLY A 14 23.64 -0.80 9.21
N LYS A 15 23.41 -2.11 9.01
CA LYS A 15 24.11 -2.90 8.00
C LYS A 15 23.28 -4.08 7.52
N VAL A 16 23.66 -4.59 6.35
CA VAL A 16 23.16 -5.87 5.85
C VAL A 16 23.75 -7.00 6.69
N THR A 17 22.89 -7.75 7.37
CA THR A 17 23.25 -8.76 8.37
C THR A 17 22.74 -10.14 7.96
N PRO A 18 23.57 -11.21 8.03
CA PRO A 18 23.11 -12.57 7.78
C PRO A 18 22.04 -13.02 8.78
N LEU A 19 21.03 -13.74 8.29
CA LEU A 19 19.99 -14.32 9.11
C LEU A 19 20.50 -15.55 9.88
N GLY A 20 20.08 -15.66 11.14
CA GLY A 20 20.27 -16.85 11.96
C GLY A 20 19.32 -18.00 11.59
N PRO A 21 19.53 -19.19 12.17
CA PRO A 21 18.57 -20.28 12.11
C PRO A 21 17.25 -19.88 12.78
N GLU A 22 16.14 -20.49 12.35
CA GLU A 22 14.80 -20.26 12.91
C GLU A 22 14.34 -18.79 12.96
N SER A 23 14.86 -17.94 12.06
CA SER A 23 14.58 -16.50 12.04
C SER A 23 13.09 -16.13 11.88
N SER A 24 12.25 -17.07 11.46
CA SER A 24 10.79 -16.97 11.50
C SER A 24 10.22 -17.58 12.78
N LEU A 25 10.46 -18.87 13.03
CA LEU A 25 9.84 -19.60 14.15
C LEU A 25 10.15 -18.97 15.51
N ALA A 26 11.33 -18.39 15.68
CA ALA A 26 11.74 -17.70 16.92
C ALA A 26 10.91 -16.45 17.24
N THR A 27 10.12 -15.94 16.30
CA THR A 27 9.28 -14.74 16.47
C THR A 27 7.79 -15.06 16.59
N TRP A 28 7.43 -16.33 16.79
CA TRP A 28 6.07 -16.79 16.99
C TRP A 28 5.97 -17.60 18.29
N LYS A 29 4.81 -17.53 18.95
CA LYS A 29 4.53 -18.35 20.12
C LYS A 29 4.05 -19.72 19.70
N GLY A 30 4.84 -20.75 19.99
CA GLY A 30 4.51 -22.15 19.67
C GLY A 30 4.23 -22.34 18.18
N ASP A 31 3.08 -22.94 17.86
CA ASP A 31 2.71 -23.31 16.49
C ASP A 31 1.83 -22.28 15.76
N GLN A 32 1.68 -21.07 16.30
CA GLN A 32 0.83 -20.02 15.69
C GLN A 32 1.21 -19.67 14.25
N TRP A 33 2.49 -19.84 13.89
CA TRP A 33 2.97 -19.63 12.52
C TRP A 33 2.24 -20.50 11.47
N LYS A 34 1.64 -21.64 11.84
CA LYS A 34 0.86 -22.51 10.94
C LYS A 34 -0.42 -21.83 10.44
N ILE A 35 -0.94 -20.89 11.21
CA ILE A 35 -2.11 -20.07 10.87
C ILE A 35 -1.73 -18.59 10.72
N GLY A 36 -0.43 -18.27 10.63
CA GLY A 36 0.12 -16.92 10.80
C GLY A 36 0.07 -15.99 9.59
N GLY A 37 -0.70 -16.32 8.55
CA GLY A 37 -0.91 -15.43 7.39
C GLY A 37 0.34 -15.24 6.53
N GLY A 38 0.68 -13.99 6.20
CA GLY A 38 1.81 -13.64 5.34
C GLY A 38 1.59 -13.95 3.86
N THR A 39 0.34 -13.85 3.40
CA THR A 39 -0.04 -14.16 2.01
C THR A 39 0.53 -13.14 1.00
N THR A 40 0.57 -13.47 -0.30
CA THR A 40 1.36 -12.71 -1.30
C THR A 40 0.51 -12.39 -2.53
N TRP A 41 -0.52 -11.58 -2.35
CA TRP A 41 -1.55 -11.33 -3.36
C TRP A 41 -1.36 -10.03 -4.16
N GLY A 42 -0.24 -9.34 -3.95
CA GLY A 42 0.10 -8.12 -4.66
C GLY A 42 0.86 -8.35 -5.96
N TRP A 43 1.85 -7.50 -6.22
CA TRP A 43 2.59 -7.48 -7.48
C TRP A 43 4.03 -7.96 -7.31
N TYR A 44 4.57 -8.50 -8.40
CA TYR A 44 5.92 -9.03 -8.47
C TYR A 44 6.74 -8.23 -9.47
N SER A 45 8.00 -7.99 -9.16
CA SER A 45 8.99 -7.47 -10.12
C SER A 45 10.15 -8.44 -10.27
N TYR A 46 10.95 -8.26 -11.31
CA TYR A 46 12.05 -9.15 -11.65
C TYR A 46 13.23 -8.36 -12.24
N ASP A 47 14.44 -8.61 -11.74
CA ASP A 47 15.68 -8.14 -12.35
C ASP A 47 16.40 -9.32 -13.04
N PRO A 48 16.40 -9.39 -14.39
CA PRO A 48 17.05 -10.48 -15.12
C PRO A 48 18.58 -10.52 -14.95
N LYS A 49 19.23 -9.40 -14.62
CA LYS A 49 20.68 -9.38 -14.40
C LYS A 49 21.07 -10.01 -13.07
N LEU A 50 20.14 -10.00 -12.11
CA LEU A 50 20.35 -10.56 -10.77
C LEU A 50 19.68 -11.93 -10.60
N ASN A 51 18.80 -12.30 -11.53
CA ASN A 51 17.91 -13.45 -11.42
C ASN A 51 17.03 -13.40 -10.16
N LEU A 52 16.62 -12.20 -9.73
CA LEU A 52 15.86 -12.00 -8.50
C LEU A 52 14.42 -11.57 -8.80
N VAL A 53 13.47 -12.28 -8.18
CA VAL A 53 12.06 -11.89 -8.08
C VAL A 53 11.84 -11.16 -6.76
N TYR A 54 11.13 -10.05 -6.81
CA TYR A 54 10.80 -9.23 -5.64
C TYR A 54 9.29 -9.15 -5.43
N TYR A 55 8.88 -9.25 -4.17
CA TYR A 55 7.48 -9.13 -3.76
C TYR A 55 7.36 -8.83 -2.27
N GLY A 56 6.15 -8.51 -1.85
CA GLY A 56 5.81 -8.25 -0.46
C GLY A 56 4.94 -9.33 0.18
N SER A 57 5.18 -9.69 1.44
CA SER A 57 4.26 -10.54 2.23
C SER A 57 3.28 -9.69 3.03
N GLY A 58 2.04 -10.17 3.11
CA GLY A 58 0.94 -9.52 3.79
C GLY A 58 0.88 -9.76 5.30
N ASN A 59 -0.31 -9.53 5.84
CA ASN A 59 -0.57 -9.43 7.27
C ASN A 59 -0.43 -10.76 8.05
N PRO A 60 -0.10 -10.71 9.36
CA PRO A 60 0.13 -11.89 10.19
C PRO A 60 -1.15 -12.58 10.68
N SER A 61 -2.12 -12.82 9.79
CA SER A 61 -3.42 -13.46 10.03
C SER A 61 -4.42 -12.66 10.87
N THR A 62 -4.65 -13.05 12.13
CA THR A 62 -5.57 -12.36 13.04
C THR A 62 -5.14 -10.92 13.24
N TRP A 63 -6.13 -10.07 13.32
CA TRP A 63 -6.05 -8.62 13.47
C TRP A 63 -5.86 -8.20 14.92
N ASN A 64 -6.09 -9.12 15.86
CA ASN A 64 -5.75 -8.93 17.26
C ASN A 64 -4.27 -9.29 17.52
N PRO A 65 -3.38 -8.31 17.77
CA PRO A 65 -1.95 -8.56 18.00
C PRO A 65 -1.66 -9.29 19.32
N VAL A 66 -2.49 -9.12 20.36
CA VAL A 66 -2.27 -9.66 21.71
C VAL A 66 -2.26 -11.19 21.69
N GLN A 67 -3.05 -11.79 20.81
CA GLN A 67 -3.07 -13.24 20.62
C GLN A 67 -1.79 -13.81 19.99
N ARG A 68 -0.97 -13.00 19.32
CA ARG A 68 0.18 -13.44 18.51
C ARG A 68 1.46 -12.67 18.83
N PRO A 69 1.97 -12.75 20.07
CA PRO A 69 3.15 -11.99 20.48
C PRO A 69 4.41 -12.37 19.68
N GLY A 70 5.25 -11.37 19.43
CA GLY A 70 6.51 -11.47 18.70
C GLY A 70 6.48 -10.77 17.34
N ASP A 71 7.64 -10.59 16.70
CA ASP A 71 7.76 -9.87 15.42
C ASP A 71 6.92 -10.48 14.27
N ASN A 72 6.39 -11.70 14.43
CA ASN A 72 5.57 -12.40 13.43
C ASN A 72 6.27 -12.55 12.06
N LYS A 73 7.59 -12.76 12.07
CA LYS A 73 8.39 -12.88 10.86
C LYS A 73 7.98 -14.14 10.07
N TRP A 74 7.86 -14.08 8.75
CA TRP A 74 8.21 -12.98 7.85
C TRP A 74 6.96 -12.41 7.17
N SER A 75 5.92 -12.08 7.94
CA SER A 75 4.83 -11.19 7.50
C SER A 75 5.36 -9.78 7.24
N MET A 76 4.60 -8.96 6.51
CA MET A 76 4.91 -7.53 6.27
C MET A 76 6.34 -7.27 5.77
N SER A 77 6.84 -8.12 4.87
CA SER A 77 8.24 -8.13 4.48
C SER A 77 8.44 -8.02 2.98
N LEU A 78 9.42 -7.23 2.55
CA LEU A 78 9.94 -7.26 1.19
C LEU A 78 10.90 -8.42 1.04
N TRP A 79 10.73 -9.18 -0.03
CA TRP A 79 11.53 -10.35 -0.36
C TRP A 79 12.31 -10.14 -1.64
N ALA A 80 13.52 -10.66 -1.68
CA ALA A 80 14.23 -10.97 -2.91
C ALA A 80 14.57 -12.46 -2.95
N ARG A 81 14.08 -13.15 -3.98
CA ARG A 81 14.31 -14.58 -4.17
C ARG A 81 14.93 -14.85 -5.51
N ASP A 82 15.83 -15.83 -5.55
CA ASP A 82 16.30 -16.39 -6.81
C ASP A 82 15.13 -17.01 -7.58
N ALA A 83 15.02 -16.69 -8.87
CA ALA A 83 13.87 -17.06 -9.69
C ALA A 83 13.80 -18.57 -10.00
N ASP A 84 14.94 -19.24 -10.07
CA ASP A 84 15.01 -20.66 -10.41
C ASP A 84 14.78 -21.55 -9.17
N THR A 85 15.33 -21.14 -8.03
CA THR A 85 15.37 -21.98 -6.82
C THR A 85 14.39 -21.55 -5.75
N GLY A 86 13.91 -20.30 -5.77
CA GLY A 86 13.10 -19.70 -4.71
C GLY A 86 13.89 -19.37 -3.42
N GLU A 87 15.20 -19.55 -3.43
CA GLU A 87 16.09 -19.23 -2.30
C GLU A 87 16.09 -17.75 -2.00
N VAL A 88 16.08 -17.41 -0.70
CA VAL A 88 16.04 -16.02 -0.27
C VAL A 88 17.44 -15.41 -0.35
N LYS A 89 17.57 -14.35 -1.14
CA LYS A 89 18.77 -13.52 -1.16
C LYS A 89 18.78 -12.57 0.04
N TRP A 90 17.73 -11.76 0.15
CA TRP A 90 17.51 -10.88 1.29
C TRP A 90 16.01 -10.75 1.58
N VAL A 91 15.68 -10.38 2.82
CA VAL A 91 14.32 -10.06 3.27
C VAL A 91 14.37 -8.92 4.27
N TYR A 92 13.43 -7.98 4.21
CA TYR A 92 13.33 -6.85 5.13
C TYR A 92 11.88 -6.68 5.61
N GLN A 93 11.66 -6.72 6.92
CA GLN A 93 10.34 -6.57 7.51
C GLN A 93 10.04 -5.09 7.79
N MET A 94 8.99 -4.56 7.17
CA MET A 94 8.59 -3.15 7.21
C MET A 94 7.76 -2.83 8.45
N THR A 95 6.82 -3.72 8.79
CA THR A 95 5.91 -3.59 9.94
C THR A 95 6.04 -4.81 10.84
N PRO A 96 7.08 -4.88 11.70
CA PRO A 96 7.22 -5.96 12.68
C PRO A 96 6.07 -5.96 13.68
N HIS A 97 5.52 -7.14 13.99
CA HIS A 97 4.36 -7.28 14.88
C HIS A 97 3.20 -6.35 14.48
N ASP A 98 2.73 -6.45 13.24
CA ASP A 98 1.64 -5.58 12.75
C ASP A 98 0.43 -5.58 13.68
N GLU A 99 -0.17 -4.40 13.88
CA GLU A 99 -1.30 -4.18 14.80
C GLU A 99 -2.53 -3.60 14.07
N TRP A 100 -2.44 -3.41 12.75
CA TRP A 100 -3.35 -2.55 12.00
C TRP A 100 -3.79 -3.11 10.64
N ASP A 101 -3.35 -4.31 10.24
CA ASP A 101 -3.57 -4.90 8.91
C ASP A 101 -2.86 -4.14 7.76
N PHE A 102 -1.63 -3.67 8.02
CA PHE A 102 -0.84 -3.00 6.99
C PHE A 102 -0.13 -3.99 6.07
N ASP A 103 -0.88 -4.76 5.27
CA ASP A 103 -0.32 -5.76 4.35
C ASP A 103 0.85 -5.21 3.52
N GLY A 104 2.01 -5.82 3.69
CA GLY A 104 3.25 -5.47 2.98
C GLY A 104 3.29 -5.77 1.49
N ILE A 105 2.15 -5.98 0.82
CA ILE A 105 2.03 -6.64 -0.50
C ILE A 105 2.21 -5.70 -1.71
N ASN A 106 2.33 -4.39 -1.47
CA ASN A 106 2.39 -3.42 -2.55
C ASN A 106 3.54 -3.68 -3.53
N GLU A 107 3.39 -3.17 -4.76
CA GLU A 107 4.35 -3.38 -5.83
C GLU A 107 5.75 -2.94 -5.46
N THR A 108 6.70 -3.52 -6.17
CA THR A 108 8.13 -3.25 -6.02
C THR A 108 8.64 -2.69 -7.34
N VAL A 109 8.96 -1.40 -7.38
CA VAL A 109 9.39 -0.73 -8.62
C VAL A 109 10.91 -0.67 -8.68
N LEU A 110 11.49 -1.26 -9.72
CA LEU A 110 12.94 -1.34 -9.90
C LEU A 110 13.43 -0.14 -10.72
N VAL A 111 14.30 0.68 -10.11
CA VAL A 111 14.84 1.90 -10.73
C VAL A 111 16.31 2.04 -10.36
N ASP A 112 17.15 2.41 -11.33
CA ASP A 112 18.52 2.82 -11.07
C ASP A 112 18.53 4.34 -10.84
N GLN A 113 18.95 4.79 -9.65
CA GLN A 113 18.91 6.20 -9.27
C GLN A 113 19.99 6.57 -8.27
N GLU A 114 20.35 7.85 -8.25
CA GLU A 114 21.31 8.40 -7.31
C GLU A 114 20.65 8.68 -5.96
N VAL A 115 21.12 8.02 -4.91
CA VAL A 115 20.68 8.26 -3.53
C VAL A 115 21.89 8.71 -2.72
N LYS A 116 21.77 9.86 -2.04
CA LYS A 116 22.85 10.45 -1.21
C LYS A 116 24.21 10.55 -1.93
N GLY A 117 24.22 10.91 -3.22
CA GLY A 117 25.45 11.09 -4.00
C GLY A 117 26.03 9.82 -4.62
N LYS A 118 25.38 8.66 -4.46
CA LYS A 118 25.84 7.37 -4.99
C LYS A 118 24.77 6.76 -5.87
N MET A 119 25.18 6.19 -7.01
CA MET A 119 24.27 5.43 -7.87
C MET A 119 23.93 4.09 -7.23
N HIS A 120 22.65 3.79 -7.12
CA HIS A 120 22.13 2.54 -6.58
C HIS A 120 21.18 1.88 -7.57
N LYS A 121 21.22 0.55 -7.58
CA LYS A 121 20.17 -0.28 -8.16
C LYS A 121 19.05 -0.41 -7.13
N THR A 122 18.06 0.46 -7.19
CA THR A 122 17.03 0.52 -6.15
C THR A 122 15.80 -0.32 -6.45
N ILE A 123 15.11 -0.68 -5.38
CA ILE A 123 13.70 -1.06 -5.32
C ILE A 123 12.97 0.00 -4.51
N VAL A 124 11.87 0.53 -5.05
CA VAL A 124 11.01 1.52 -4.39
C VAL A 124 9.64 0.90 -4.14
N HIS A 125 9.16 1.03 -2.92
CA HIS A 125 7.94 0.41 -2.44
C HIS A 125 7.13 1.39 -1.59
N PHE A 126 5.85 1.51 -1.86
CA PHE A 126 4.92 2.38 -1.13
C PHE A 126 3.96 1.49 -0.37
N ASP A 127 4.21 1.35 0.94
CA ASP A 127 3.49 0.39 1.76
C ASP A 127 2.16 0.95 2.27
N ARG A 128 1.26 0.04 2.66
CA ARG A 128 0.01 0.40 3.34
C ARG A 128 0.24 1.24 4.58
N ASN A 129 1.31 0.96 5.33
CA ASN A 129 1.62 1.67 6.56
C ASN A 129 1.94 3.17 6.36
N GLY A 130 1.98 3.65 5.10
CA GLY A 130 2.16 5.06 4.76
C GLY A 130 3.62 5.49 4.58
N VAL A 131 4.56 4.53 4.64
CA VAL A 131 5.99 4.76 4.41
C VAL A 131 6.38 4.36 2.99
N GLY A 132 7.11 5.25 2.33
CA GLY A 132 7.81 5.00 1.09
C GLY A 132 9.21 4.50 1.38
N TYR A 133 9.47 3.23 1.08
CA TYR A 133 10.74 2.57 1.28
C TYR A 133 11.56 2.56 -0.02
N THR A 134 12.82 2.98 0.06
CA THR A 134 13.80 2.79 -1.01
C THR A 134 14.94 1.94 -0.48
N LEU A 135 15.14 0.77 -1.07
CA LEU A 135 16.21 -0.16 -0.72
C LEU A 135 17.14 -0.39 -1.91
N ASP A 136 18.37 -0.82 -1.65
CA ASP A 136 19.23 -1.42 -2.67
C ASP A 136 18.73 -2.82 -3.00
N ARG A 137 18.36 -3.07 -4.27
CA ARG A 137 17.73 -4.33 -4.68
C ARG A 137 18.70 -5.50 -4.76
N GLU A 138 20.01 -5.26 -4.75
CA GLU A 138 21.04 -6.31 -4.74
C GLU A 138 21.26 -6.84 -3.32
N THR A 139 21.27 -5.94 -2.34
CA THR A 139 21.73 -6.24 -0.97
C THR A 139 20.63 -6.25 0.09
N GLY A 140 19.51 -5.55 -0.16
CA GLY A 140 18.47 -5.29 0.83
C GLY A 140 18.80 -4.16 1.80
N GLU A 141 19.82 -3.34 1.52
CA GLU A 141 20.18 -2.16 2.31
C GLU A 141 19.07 -1.10 2.27
N LEU A 142 18.65 -0.60 3.43
CA LEU A 142 17.65 0.46 3.52
C LEU A 142 18.27 1.84 3.31
N LEU A 143 17.83 2.54 2.27
CA LEU A 143 18.41 3.83 1.84
C LEU A 143 17.57 5.03 2.28
N VAL A 144 16.25 4.93 2.15
CA VAL A 144 15.24 5.95 2.51
C VAL A 144 13.98 5.26 3.05
N ALA A 145 13.38 5.81 4.11
CA ALA A 145 12.09 5.39 4.66
C ALA A 145 11.36 6.62 5.22
N GLU A 146 10.46 7.20 4.43
CA GLU A 146 9.76 8.46 4.76
C GLU A 146 8.27 8.35 4.47
N THR A 147 7.44 9.05 5.23
CA THR A 147 5.99 9.03 5.02
C THR A 147 5.58 9.78 3.75
N PHE A 148 4.81 9.13 2.88
CA PHE A 148 4.26 9.73 1.64
C PHE A 148 2.87 10.34 1.81
N ASP A 149 2.34 10.29 3.04
CA ASP A 149 1.22 11.07 3.55
C ASP A 149 1.58 11.58 4.94
N LYS A 150 1.55 12.90 5.15
CA LYS A 150 1.88 13.51 6.45
C LYS A 150 0.76 13.43 7.48
N SER A 151 -0.39 12.82 7.17
CA SER A 151 -1.36 12.46 8.20
C SER A 151 -1.02 11.20 8.99
N VAL A 152 -0.06 10.38 8.52
CA VAL A 152 0.38 9.15 9.20
C VAL A 152 0.86 9.46 10.62
N ASN A 153 0.33 8.73 11.62
CA ASN A 153 0.59 8.99 13.04
C ASN A 153 0.91 7.74 13.88
N TRP A 154 0.74 6.52 13.36
CA TRP A 154 1.05 5.29 14.11
C TRP A 154 2.53 5.14 14.46
N LEU A 155 3.40 5.85 13.72
CA LEU A 155 4.84 5.91 13.93
C LEU A 155 5.32 7.37 13.95
N THR A 156 6.45 7.63 14.62
CA THR A 156 7.13 8.94 14.52
C THR A 156 8.11 9.00 13.35
N HIS A 157 8.89 7.93 13.16
CA HIS A 157 9.82 7.73 12.05
C HIS A 157 10.23 6.25 11.95
N VAL A 158 10.88 5.87 10.86
CA VAL A 158 11.65 4.63 10.80
C VAL A 158 13.07 4.94 11.25
N ASP A 159 13.55 4.27 12.30
CA ASP A 159 14.94 4.38 12.73
C ASP A 159 15.83 3.74 11.65
N MET A 160 16.58 4.57 10.92
CA MET A 160 17.41 4.10 9.81
C MET A 160 18.56 3.19 10.24
N LYS A 161 18.97 3.22 11.51
CA LYS A 161 19.96 2.28 12.05
C LYS A 161 19.31 0.94 12.30
N THR A 162 18.24 0.87 13.09
CA THR A 162 17.63 -0.43 13.40
C THR A 162 16.82 -1.00 12.23
N GLY A 163 16.36 -0.13 11.33
CA GLY A 163 15.43 -0.45 10.25
C GLY A 163 13.98 -0.58 10.74
N ARG A 164 13.66 -0.20 11.98
CA ARG A 164 12.36 -0.45 12.60
C ARG A 164 11.53 0.82 12.76
N PRO A 165 10.20 0.75 12.62
CA PRO A 165 9.32 1.87 12.94
C PRO A 165 9.35 2.15 14.45
N HIS A 166 9.40 3.44 14.82
CA HIS A 166 9.19 3.87 16.20
C HIS A 166 7.71 4.13 16.43
N VAL A 167 7.00 3.08 16.85
CA VAL A 167 5.56 3.07 17.11
C VAL A 167 5.17 4.12 18.16
N VAL A 168 4.03 4.77 17.96
CA VAL A 168 3.43 5.72 18.90
C VAL A 168 2.41 4.97 19.77
N PRO A 169 2.62 4.85 21.09
CA PRO A 169 1.76 4.05 21.97
C PRO A 169 0.27 4.42 21.92
N GLU A 170 -0.06 5.71 21.73
CA GLU A 170 -1.44 6.21 21.63
C GLU A 170 -2.23 5.54 20.49
N PHE A 171 -1.55 5.20 19.40
CA PHE A 171 -2.14 4.60 18.19
C PHE A 171 -1.84 3.10 18.05
N SER A 172 -1.25 2.47 19.08
CA SER A 172 -0.92 1.05 19.11
C SER A 172 -2.06 0.23 19.70
N THR A 173 -2.60 -0.71 18.92
CA THR A 173 -3.73 -1.55 19.36
C THR A 173 -3.26 -2.63 20.34
N GLU A 174 -2.00 -3.08 20.24
CA GLU A 174 -1.36 -3.94 21.25
C GLU A 174 -1.18 -3.20 22.58
N HIS A 175 -0.66 -1.97 22.54
CA HIS A 175 -0.40 -1.19 23.76
C HIS A 175 -1.69 -0.86 24.51
N ASN A 176 -2.74 -0.49 23.78
CA ASN A 176 -4.04 -0.18 24.36
C ASN A 176 -4.78 -1.43 24.84
N GLY A 177 -4.53 -2.58 24.20
CA GLY A 177 -5.00 -3.90 24.62
C GLY A 177 -6.27 -4.38 23.92
N GLU A 178 -6.63 -5.64 24.19
CA GLU A 178 -7.86 -6.27 23.72
C GLU A 178 -9.11 -5.56 24.29
N ASP A 179 -10.18 -5.51 23.50
CA ASP A 179 -11.46 -4.90 23.83
C ASP A 179 -11.37 -3.40 24.19
N VAL A 180 -10.32 -2.73 23.69
CA VAL A 180 -10.12 -1.28 23.81
C VAL A 180 -10.10 -0.63 22.43
N ASN A 181 -11.02 0.31 22.21
CA ASN A 181 -11.08 1.05 20.96
C ASN A 181 -9.95 2.09 20.87
N THR A 182 -9.02 1.87 19.95
CA THR A 182 -7.93 2.79 19.58
C THR A 182 -8.43 3.76 18.52
N VAL A 183 -8.52 5.05 18.86
CA VAL A 183 -9.19 6.06 18.03
C VAL A 183 -8.20 6.91 17.24
N GLY A 184 -8.49 7.14 15.96
CA GLY A 184 -7.79 8.14 15.14
C GLY A 184 -6.45 7.70 14.58
N THR A 185 -6.21 6.38 14.47
CA THR A 185 -4.99 5.84 13.86
C THR A 185 -4.99 6.11 12.36
N CYS A 186 -3.89 6.64 11.86
CA CYS A 186 -3.67 6.97 10.45
C CYS A 186 -2.38 6.28 9.96
N PRO A 187 -2.42 5.51 8.87
CA PRO A 187 -3.60 5.28 8.01
C PRO A 187 -4.59 4.27 8.61
N ALA A 188 -5.78 4.20 8.01
CA ALA A 188 -6.72 3.09 8.23
C ALA A 188 -6.14 1.75 7.74
N ALA A 189 -6.77 0.61 8.07
CA ALA A 189 -6.35 -0.75 7.65
C ALA A 189 -6.20 -0.92 6.13
N LEU A 190 -6.97 -0.15 5.34
CA LEU A 190 -6.80 -0.10 3.89
C LEU A 190 -5.49 0.57 3.41
N GLY A 191 -4.73 1.16 4.32
CA GLY A 191 -3.44 1.80 4.12
C GLY A 191 -3.52 3.20 3.51
N SER A 192 -2.40 3.93 3.50
CA SER A 192 -2.25 5.18 2.71
C SER A 192 -2.24 4.90 1.21
N LYS A 193 -2.09 3.64 0.82
CA LYS A 193 -2.20 3.08 -0.51
C LYS A 193 -2.59 1.61 -0.35
N ASN A 194 -3.30 1.03 -1.32
CA ASN A 194 -3.66 -0.39 -1.32
C ASN A 194 -3.16 -1.05 -2.63
N GLN A 195 -3.87 -2.03 -3.18
CA GLN A 195 -3.47 -2.80 -4.38
C GLN A 195 -3.05 -1.96 -5.59
N GLN A 196 -3.54 -0.73 -5.75
CA GLN A 196 -3.30 0.08 -6.94
C GLN A 196 -1.80 0.35 -7.16
N PRO A 197 -1.20 -0.02 -8.30
CA PRO A 197 0.22 0.21 -8.55
C PRO A 197 0.54 1.67 -8.87
N VAL A 198 1.72 2.13 -8.46
CA VAL A 198 2.28 3.41 -8.91
C VAL A 198 2.81 3.32 -10.35
N SER A 199 3.02 4.49 -10.96
CA SER A 199 3.87 4.63 -12.15
C SER A 199 5.12 5.45 -11.84
N TYR A 200 6.16 5.26 -12.64
CA TYR A 200 7.43 6.00 -12.56
C TYR A 200 7.75 6.64 -13.91
N SER A 201 8.25 7.88 -13.90
CA SER A 201 8.75 8.53 -15.11
C SER A 201 10.27 8.75 -15.03
N PRO A 202 11.08 8.13 -15.90
CA PRO A 202 12.52 8.39 -15.95
C PRO A 202 12.86 9.81 -16.41
N GLN A 203 11.93 10.52 -17.07
CA GLN A 203 12.14 11.90 -17.51
C GLN A 203 12.08 12.89 -16.34
N THR A 204 11.22 12.64 -15.34
CA THR A 204 11.08 13.49 -14.16
C THR A 204 11.84 12.94 -12.95
N GLY A 205 12.11 11.63 -12.95
CA GLY A 205 12.64 10.90 -11.80
C GLY A 205 11.63 10.76 -10.66
N LEU A 206 10.32 10.91 -10.93
CA LEU A 206 9.26 10.90 -9.93
C LEU A 206 8.39 9.65 -10.03
N PHE A 207 7.84 9.26 -8.88
CA PHE A 207 6.81 8.24 -8.72
C PHE A 207 5.45 8.90 -8.55
N TYR A 208 4.41 8.32 -9.14
CA TYR A 208 3.04 8.82 -9.08
C TYR A 208 2.14 7.84 -8.32
N ILE A 209 1.80 8.22 -7.09
CA ILE A 209 1.13 7.42 -6.09
C ILE A 209 -0.37 7.66 -6.16
N SER A 210 -1.12 6.61 -6.47
CA SER A 210 -2.58 6.54 -6.29
C SER A 210 -2.89 6.20 -4.82
N GLY A 211 -3.17 7.22 -4.00
CA GLY A 211 -3.26 7.10 -2.54
C GLY A 211 -4.66 7.20 -1.96
N ASN A 212 -4.76 6.73 -0.72
CA ASN A 212 -5.90 6.85 0.18
C ASN A 212 -5.57 7.87 1.27
N HIS A 213 -6.58 8.47 1.89
CA HIS A 213 -6.41 9.54 2.88
C HIS A 213 -7.43 9.39 4.03
N LEU A 214 -7.29 8.27 4.73
CA LEU A 214 -8.24 7.77 5.72
C LEU A 214 -7.51 7.37 7.00
N CYS A 215 -8.18 7.56 8.13
CA CYS A 215 -7.81 7.07 9.45
C CYS A 215 -8.90 6.12 9.95
N MET A 216 -8.68 5.49 11.10
CA MET A 216 -9.61 4.51 11.67
C MET A 216 -9.76 4.60 13.17
N GLU A 217 -10.87 4.08 13.64
CA GLU A 217 -11.03 3.50 14.97
C GLU A 217 -10.87 1.99 14.87
N TYR A 218 -10.25 1.36 15.87
CA TYR A 218 -9.88 -0.04 15.85
C TYR A 218 -10.00 -0.67 17.24
N GLU A 219 -10.82 -1.70 17.36
CA GLU A 219 -10.99 -2.47 18.58
C GLU A 219 -10.70 -3.95 18.31
N PRO A 220 -9.53 -4.47 18.75
CA PRO A 220 -9.21 -5.89 18.62
C PRO A 220 -9.95 -6.71 19.68
N PHE A 221 -10.35 -7.94 19.36
CA PHE A 221 -11.00 -8.85 20.30
C PHE A 221 -10.54 -10.30 20.08
N GLU A 222 -10.66 -11.15 21.10
CA GLU A 222 -10.23 -12.55 21.01
C GLU A 222 -11.05 -13.31 19.95
N VAL A 223 -10.40 -14.13 19.12
CA VAL A 223 -11.08 -14.92 18.09
C VAL A 223 -10.46 -16.31 18.00
N SER A 224 -11.28 -17.35 17.84
CA SER A 224 -10.82 -18.71 17.65
C SER A 224 -10.67 -19.05 16.17
N TYR A 225 -9.60 -19.76 15.81
CA TYR A 225 -9.41 -20.26 14.45
C TYR A 225 -10.32 -21.45 14.15
N THR A 226 -11.06 -21.37 13.03
CA THR A 226 -11.76 -22.51 12.44
C THR A 226 -11.49 -22.51 10.94
N ALA A 227 -10.99 -23.63 10.40
CA ALA A 227 -10.69 -23.75 8.98
C ALA A 227 -11.94 -23.47 8.12
N GLY A 228 -11.80 -22.57 7.14
CA GLY A 228 -12.91 -22.14 6.27
C GLY A 228 -13.76 -20.99 6.82
N GLN A 229 -13.50 -20.52 8.05
CA GLN A 229 -14.15 -19.34 8.64
C GLN A 229 -13.19 -18.14 8.68
N PRO A 230 -13.70 -16.90 8.66
CA PRO A 230 -12.88 -15.71 8.86
C PRO A 230 -12.15 -15.74 10.20
N TYR A 231 -10.86 -15.40 10.19
CA TYR A 231 -10.01 -15.29 11.38
C TYR A 231 -9.50 -13.86 11.51
N VAL A 232 -10.42 -12.94 11.81
CA VAL A 232 -10.15 -11.49 11.88
C VAL A 232 -9.87 -11.08 13.33
N GLY A 233 -10.89 -10.91 14.18
CA GLY A 233 -10.68 -10.49 15.57
C GLY A 233 -10.50 -8.98 15.75
N ALA A 234 -11.20 -8.17 14.95
CA ALA A 234 -11.24 -6.72 15.14
C ALA A 234 -12.53 -6.12 14.56
N THR A 235 -13.00 -5.03 15.18
CA THR A 235 -14.04 -4.15 14.66
C THR A 235 -13.42 -2.80 14.32
N LEU A 236 -13.80 -2.22 13.19
CA LEU A 236 -13.22 -0.97 12.69
C LEU A 236 -14.30 -0.01 12.22
N SER A 237 -14.01 1.28 12.32
CA SER A 237 -14.68 2.31 11.53
C SER A 237 -13.63 3.18 10.85
N MET A 238 -13.93 3.70 9.66
CA MET A 238 -12.98 4.51 8.88
C MET A 238 -13.52 5.92 8.67
N MET A 239 -12.62 6.90 8.64
CA MET A 239 -12.97 8.32 8.54
C MET A 239 -11.91 9.10 7.75
N PRO A 240 -12.26 10.23 7.11
CA PRO A 240 -11.28 11.08 6.43
C PRO A 240 -10.16 11.51 7.38
N ALA A 241 -8.93 11.60 6.89
CA ALA A 241 -7.80 12.01 7.73
C ALA A 241 -7.86 13.48 8.16
N GLY A 242 -8.53 14.34 7.39
CA GLY A 242 -8.78 15.75 7.72
C GLY A 242 -7.53 16.60 7.87
N ALA A 243 -6.47 16.26 7.13
CA ALA A 243 -5.20 16.94 7.15
C ALA A 243 -4.67 17.16 5.73
N ASP A 244 -3.76 18.11 5.57
CA ASP A 244 -3.04 18.29 4.32
C ASP A 244 -1.94 17.22 4.19
N ALA A 245 -1.94 16.45 3.10
CA ALA A 245 -1.02 15.32 2.91
C ALA A 245 0.46 15.73 2.82
N ILE A 246 0.76 17.00 2.50
CA ILE A 246 2.14 17.52 2.37
C ILE A 246 2.66 18.06 3.70
N THR A 247 1.82 18.75 4.46
CA THR A 247 2.20 19.48 5.67
C THR A 247 1.79 18.78 6.97
N GLY A 248 0.85 17.83 6.90
CA GLY A 248 0.26 17.14 8.05
C GLY A 248 -0.68 18.01 8.89
N LYS A 249 -0.88 19.28 8.51
CA LYS A 249 -1.73 20.20 9.26
C LYS A 249 -3.20 19.84 9.08
N LYS A 250 -3.94 19.78 10.18
CA LYS A 250 -5.39 19.64 10.14
C LYS A 250 -6.01 20.80 9.36
N ASP A 251 -6.84 20.46 8.38
CA ASP A 251 -7.47 21.43 7.47
C ASP A 251 -8.99 21.20 7.34
N GLY A 252 -9.53 20.20 8.03
CA GLY A 252 -10.96 19.87 8.02
C GLY A 252 -11.44 19.27 6.71
N SER A 253 -10.53 18.87 5.81
CA SER A 253 -10.88 18.24 4.55
C SER A 253 -11.54 16.88 4.76
N THR A 254 -12.43 16.52 3.84
CA THR A 254 -13.19 15.25 3.88
C THR A 254 -12.86 14.34 2.71
N ASN A 255 -11.80 14.67 1.96
CA ASN A 255 -11.35 13.87 0.84
C ASN A 255 -10.75 12.55 1.34
N LEU A 256 -11.08 11.45 0.66
CA LEU A 256 -10.59 10.12 1.04
C LEU A 256 -9.40 9.67 0.19
N GLY A 257 -8.96 10.47 -0.78
CA GLY A 257 -7.88 10.12 -1.69
C GLY A 257 -6.93 11.27 -1.97
N GLN A 258 -5.75 10.90 -2.45
CA GLN A 258 -4.72 11.81 -2.96
C GLN A 258 -4.07 11.17 -4.19
N PHE A 259 -3.73 11.98 -5.19
CA PHE A 259 -2.81 11.59 -6.26
C PHE A 259 -1.51 12.37 -6.10
N THR A 260 -0.43 11.69 -5.77
CA THR A 260 0.79 12.31 -5.22
C THR A 260 2.02 12.01 -6.08
N ALA A 261 2.83 13.02 -6.38
CA ALA A 261 4.18 12.79 -6.91
C ALA A 261 5.23 12.75 -5.80
N TRP A 262 6.13 11.79 -5.90
CA TRP A 262 7.14 11.48 -4.89
C TRP A 262 8.55 11.36 -5.47
N ASP A 263 9.52 11.94 -4.79
CA ASP A 263 10.94 11.73 -5.04
C ASP A 263 11.51 10.68 -4.07
N ALA A 264 11.77 9.47 -4.57
CA ALA A 264 12.29 8.35 -3.79
C ALA A 264 13.75 8.53 -3.36
N LYS A 265 14.51 9.41 -4.02
CA LYS A 265 15.92 9.66 -3.65
C LYS A 265 16.02 10.43 -2.34
N THR A 266 15.02 11.27 -2.07
CA THR A 266 15.01 12.19 -0.91
C THR A 266 13.87 11.92 0.07
N GLY A 267 12.90 11.09 -0.29
CA GLY A 267 11.76 10.76 0.54
C GLY A 267 10.78 11.94 0.69
N LYS A 268 10.48 12.64 -0.42
CA LYS A 268 9.69 13.87 -0.38
C LYS A 268 8.52 13.86 -1.35
N ILE A 269 7.40 14.41 -0.89
CA ILE A 269 6.25 14.76 -1.73
C ILE A 269 6.61 16.02 -2.54
N VAL A 270 6.45 15.95 -3.86
CA VAL A 270 6.70 17.07 -4.78
C VAL A 270 5.43 17.88 -5.01
N TRP A 271 4.32 17.20 -5.25
CA TRP A 271 2.97 17.76 -5.34
C TRP A 271 1.94 16.70 -4.99
N SER A 272 0.73 17.12 -4.63
CA SER A 272 -0.39 16.23 -4.31
C SER A 272 -1.72 16.85 -4.70
N ASN A 273 -2.58 16.07 -5.34
CA ASN A 273 -3.93 16.44 -5.72
C ASN A 273 -4.95 15.72 -4.84
N LYS A 274 -5.82 16.49 -4.17
CA LYS A 274 -6.93 15.93 -3.39
C LYS A 274 -7.97 15.29 -4.32
N GLU A 275 -8.41 14.09 -3.96
CA GLU A 275 -9.48 13.37 -4.64
C GLU A 275 -10.59 13.02 -3.65
N GLN A 276 -11.84 13.27 -4.05
CA GLN A 276 -13.01 13.12 -3.18
C GLN A 276 -13.04 11.73 -2.53
N PHE A 277 -12.84 10.69 -3.34
CA PHE A 277 -12.67 9.32 -2.88
C PHE A 277 -11.23 8.86 -3.08
N SER A 278 -10.83 7.75 -2.46
CA SER A 278 -9.51 7.15 -2.66
C SER A 278 -9.21 6.89 -4.13
N VAL A 279 -7.93 7.04 -4.52
CA VAL A 279 -7.50 6.73 -5.89
C VAL A 279 -7.15 5.25 -5.94
N TRP A 280 -8.10 4.41 -6.37
CA TRP A 280 -7.96 2.95 -6.31
C TRP A 280 -7.54 2.30 -7.63
N SER A 281 -7.19 3.11 -8.63
CA SER A 281 -6.69 2.65 -9.93
C SER A 281 -5.16 2.68 -9.98
N GLY A 282 -4.53 1.74 -10.69
CA GLY A 282 -3.15 1.92 -11.11
C GLY A 282 -2.99 3.08 -12.09
N SER A 283 -1.90 3.85 -11.95
CA SER A 283 -1.58 4.95 -12.87
C SER A 283 -0.64 4.51 -13.99
N VAL A 284 -0.58 5.29 -15.09
CA VAL A 284 0.43 5.13 -16.13
C VAL A 284 1.03 6.48 -16.53
N ALA A 285 2.35 6.58 -16.44
CA ALA A 285 3.12 7.73 -16.89
C ALA A 285 3.63 7.49 -18.33
N THR A 286 3.59 8.51 -19.17
CA THR A 286 4.03 8.41 -20.58
C THR A 286 5.13 9.42 -20.89
N ALA A 287 5.89 9.16 -21.97
CA ALA A 287 6.95 10.04 -22.43
C ALA A 287 6.47 11.42 -22.93
N GLY A 288 5.15 11.59 -23.11
CA GLY A 288 4.52 12.87 -23.42
C GLY A 288 4.42 13.83 -22.22
N GLY A 289 4.93 13.45 -21.06
CA GLY A 289 4.86 14.28 -19.84
C GLY A 289 3.49 14.29 -19.18
N VAL A 290 2.65 13.28 -19.45
CA VAL A 290 1.32 13.11 -18.87
C VAL A 290 1.21 11.81 -18.10
N VAL A 291 0.46 11.84 -16.99
CA VAL A 291 0.17 10.68 -16.14
C VAL A 291 -1.34 10.49 -16.06
N PHE A 292 -1.81 9.28 -16.36
CA PHE A 292 -3.22 8.93 -16.31
C PHE A 292 -3.54 8.11 -15.06
N TYR A 293 -4.72 8.34 -14.48
CA TYR A 293 -5.29 7.53 -13.41
C TYR A 293 -6.81 7.62 -13.42
N GLY A 294 -7.47 6.68 -12.76
CA GLY A 294 -8.92 6.62 -12.61
C GLY A 294 -9.39 6.93 -11.19
N THR A 295 -10.58 7.51 -11.05
CA THR A 295 -11.21 7.77 -9.76
C THR A 295 -12.37 6.81 -9.48
N LEU A 296 -12.74 6.65 -8.20
CA LEU A 296 -13.82 5.75 -7.79
C LEU A 296 -15.20 6.22 -8.25
N GLU A 297 -15.39 7.52 -8.44
CA GLU A 297 -16.59 8.07 -9.09
C GLU A 297 -16.57 7.91 -10.63
N GLY A 298 -15.53 7.29 -11.18
CA GLY A 298 -15.45 6.86 -12.58
C GLY A 298 -14.99 7.96 -13.52
N TYR A 299 -14.02 8.77 -13.13
CA TYR A 299 -13.31 9.63 -14.08
C TYR A 299 -11.96 9.04 -14.45
N LEU A 300 -11.68 8.90 -15.75
CA LEU A 300 -10.31 8.83 -16.23
C LEU A 300 -9.77 10.26 -16.28
N LYS A 301 -8.68 10.52 -15.56
CA LYS A 301 -7.99 11.80 -15.52
C LYS A 301 -6.61 11.67 -16.16
N ALA A 302 -6.12 12.77 -16.75
CA ALA A 302 -4.73 12.94 -17.10
C ALA A 302 -4.19 14.21 -16.44
N VAL A 303 -3.00 14.13 -15.86
CA VAL A 303 -2.33 15.25 -15.21
C VAL A 303 -0.94 15.48 -15.80
N ASP A 304 -0.47 16.72 -15.73
CA ASP A 304 0.92 17.07 -16.04
C ASP A 304 1.88 16.40 -15.05
N ALA A 305 2.88 15.70 -15.56
CA ALA A 305 3.81 14.87 -14.79
C ALA A 305 4.69 15.67 -13.81
N LYS A 306 4.88 16.97 -14.02
CA LYS A 306 5.75 17.82 -13.19
C LYS A 306 4.98 18.64 -12.17
N THR A 307 3.74 19.03 -12.50
CA THR A 307 2.97 20.00 -11.73
C THR A 307 1.70 19.41 -11.10
N GLY A 308 1.24 18.25 -11.55
CA GLY A 308 0.00 17.64 -11.12
C GLY A 308 -1.25 18.31 -11.70
N LYS A 309 -1.12 19.34 -12.54
CA LYS A 309 -2.29 20.03 -13.13
C LYS A 309 -3.15 19.08 -13.96
N GLU A 310 -4.45 19.02 -13.70
CA GLU A 310 -5.42 18.28 -14.52
C GLU A 310 -5.46 18.85 -15.96
N LEU A 311 -5.29 17.98 -16.94
CA LEU A 311 -5.26 18.29 -18.38
C LEU A 311 -6.45 17.67 -19.12
N TYR A 312 -6.95 16.54 -18.62
CA TYR A 312 -8.05 15.79 -19.21
C TYR A 312 -8.88 15.11 -18.13
N LYS A 313 -10.20 15.01 -18.37
CA LYS A 313 -11.13 14.31 -17.51
C LYS A 313 -12.30 13.77 -18.33
N PHE A 314 -12.59 12.47 -18.20
CA PHE A 314 -13.72 11.83 -18.88
C PHE A 314 -14.45 10.85 -17.96
N LYS A 315 -15.79 10.89 -17.97
CA LYS A 315 -16.64 10.02 -17.15
C LYS A 315 -16.81 8.65 -17.81
N THR A 316 -16.17 7.62 -17.25
CA THR A 316 -16.44 6.22 -17.58
C THR A 316 -17.77 5.75 -16.98
N PRO A 317 -18.37 4.65 -17.52
CA PRO A 317 -19.67 4.15 -17.05
C PRO A 317 -19.73 3.77 -15.57
N SER A 318 -18.60 3.38 -14.97
CA SER A 318 -18.48 2.99 -13.56
C SER A 318 -17.15 3.48 -12.97
N GLY A 319 -17.03 3.38 -11.64
CA GLY A 319 -15.80 3.61 -10.88
C GLY A 319 -14.63 2.76 -11.38
N ILE A 320 -13.42 3.32 -11.27
CA ILE A 320 -12.21 2.68 -11.79
C ILE A 320 -11.38 2.16 -10.62
N ILE A 321 -11.25 0.83 -10.55
CA ILE A 321 -10.32 0.13 -9.64
C ILE A 321 -9.20 -0.61 -10.40
N GLY A 322 -9.33 -0.70 -11.72
CA GLY A 322 -8.33 -1.30 -12.60
C GLY A 322 -7.21 -0.32 -12.96
N ASN A 323 -6.19 -0.84 -13.63
CA ASN A 323 -5.03 -0.05 -14.04
C ASN A 323 -5.28 0.61 -15.39
N VAL A 324 -4.86 1.87 -15.53
CA VAL A 324 -4.81 2.50 -16.86
C VAL A 324 -3.63 1.91 -17.65
N ASN A 325 -3.86 1.58 -18.92
CA ASN A 325 -2.84 1.03 -19.82
C ASN A 325 -2.76 1.86 -21.11
N THR A 326 -1.67 1.70 -21.87
CA THR A 326 -1.51 2.31 -23.19
C THR A 326 -0.82 1.35 -24.15
N TRP A 327 -1.15 1.43 -25.45
CA TRP A 327 -0.55 0.63 -26.52
C TRP A 327 -0.62 1.38 -27.85
N GLU A 328 0.06 0.87 -28.87
CA GLU A 328 -0.02 1.37 -30.24
C GLU A 328 -0.70 0.35 -31.14
N PHE A 329 -1.56 0.81 -32.05
CA PHE A 329 -2.14 0.01 -33.11
C PHE A 329 -2.20 0.84 -34.39
N GLU A 330 -1.64 0.31 -35.49
CA GLU A 330 -1.57 0.99 -36.80
C GLU A 330 -0.96 2.41 -36.74
N GLY A 331 0.11 2.59 -35.96
CA GLY A 331 0.81 3.88 -35.82
C GLY A 331 0.10 4.90 -34.95
N LYS A 332 -1.01 4.53 -34.30
CA LYS A 332 -1.79 5.39 -33.41
C LYS A 332 -1.74 4.88 -31.97
N GLN A 333 -1.46 5.78 -31.03
CA GLN A 333 -1.47 5.47 -29.60
C GLN A 333 -2.90 5.45 -29.04
N TYR A 334 -3.18 4.44 -28.23
CA TYR A 334 -4.42 4.27 -27.48
C TYR A 334 -4.15 4.24 -25.98
N VAL A 335 -5.09 4.73 -25.19
CA VAL A 335 -5.14 4.61 -23.73
C VAL A 335 -6.41 3.85 -23.37
N GLY A 336 -6.33 2.86 -22.49
CA GLY A 336 -7.47 2.04 -22.11
C GLY A 336 -7.57 1.84 -20.61
N VAL A 337 -8.81 1.74 -20.12
CA VAL A 337 -9.09 1.51 -18.70
C VAL A 337 -10.37 0.71 -18.51
N LEU A 338 -10.34 -0.23 -17.56
CA LEU A 338 -11.52 -0.97 -17.11
C LEU A 338 -12.29 -0.15 -16.07
N SER A 339 -13.60 -0.10 -16.22
CA SER A 339 -14.53 0.51 -15.28
C SER A 339 -15.52 -0.54 -14.77
N GLY A 340 -15.71 -0.53 -13.45
CA GLY A 340 -16.47 -1.52 -12.69
C GLY A 340 -16.10 -1.40 -11.21
N ILE A 341 -16.87 -0.62 -10.45
CA ILE A 341 -16.61 -0.40 -9.03
C ILE A 341 -16.65 -1.71 -8.23
N GLY A 342 -15.74 -1.86 -7.28
CA GLY A 342 -15.58 -3.05 -6.46
C GLY A 342 -14.36 -2.93 -5.55
N GLY A 343 -13.70 -4.06 -5.27
CA GLY A 343 -12.64 -4.11 -4.27
C GLY A 343 -13.14 -3.73 -2.88
N TRP A 344 -12.23 -3.40 -1.97
CA TRP A 344 -12.61 -3.04 -0.60
C TRP A 344 -13.31 -1.67 -0.54
N ALA A 345 -12.79 -0.66 -1.26
CA ALA A 345 -13.39 0.68 -1.31
C ALA A 345 -14.83 0.70 -1.88
N GLY A 346 -15.16 -0.25 -2.77
CA GLY A 346 -16.50 -0.39 -3.35
C GLY A 346 -17.35 -1.51 -2.74
N ILE A 347 -16.93 -2.13 -1.62
CA ILE A 347 -17.55 -3.37 -1.13
C ILE A 347 -19.03 -3.21 -0.77
N GLY A 348 -19.42 -2.04 -0.26
CA GLY A 348 -20.81 -1.73 0.06
C GLY A 348 -21.74 -1.87 -1.15
N ILE A 349 -21.27 -1.41 -2.32
CA ILE A 349 -21.99 -1.50 -3.60
C ILE A 349 -21.89 -2.92 -4.18
N ALA A 350 -20.69 -3.52 -4.16
CA ALA A 350 -20.41 -4.80 -4.80
C ALA A 350 -21.06 -6.00 -4.11
N ALA A 351 -21.08 -6.01 -2.78
CA ALA A 351 -21.70 -7.07 -1.99
C ALA A 351 -23.14 -6.75 -1.56
N GLY A 352 -23.66 -5.56 -1.90
CA GLY A 352 -25.01 -5.13 -1.50
C GLY A 352 -25.18 -4.96 0.00
N ILE A 353 -24.11 -4.63 0.72
CA ILE A 353 -24.11 -4.46 2.18
C ILE A 353 -24.75 -3.13 2.58
N ASP A 354 -24.57 -2.10 1.75
CA ASP A 354 -25.20 -0.79 1.96
C ASP A 354 -26.54 -0.75 1.21
N ASP A 355 -27.62 -1.06 1.93
CA ASP A 355 -29.00 -0.98 1.43
C ASP A 355 -29.65 0.40 1.69
N GLY A 356 -28.86 1.37 2.18
CA GLY A 356 -29.33 2.70 2.56
C GLY A 356 -30.09 2.76 3.89
N THR A 357 -30.22 1.64 4.61
CA THR A 357 -30.88 1.55 5.93
C THR A 357 -29.89 1.31 7.06
N THR A 358 -28.64 0.95 6.73
CA THR A 358 -27.59 0.62 7.69
C THR A 358 -27.12 1.87 8.44
N SER A 359 -27.37 1.89 9.75
CA SER A 359 -27.02 3.01 10.63
C SER A 359 -25.62 2.92 11.22
N THR A 360 -24.94 1.77 11.10
CA THR A 360 -23.58 1.59 11.64
C THR A 360 -22.52 1.92 10.59
N SER A 361 -21.27 2.10 11.02
CA SER A 361 -20.15 2.49 10.18
C SER A 361 -19.06 1.40 10.11
N SER A 362 -19.35 0.20 10.61
CA SER A 362 -18.37 -0.88 10.79
C SER A 362 -18.48 -2.03 9.80
N GLU A 363 -19.57 -2.12 9.02
CA GLU A 363 -19.73 -3.17 8.03
C GLU A 363 -18.64 -3.12 6.94
N GLY A 364 -18.33 -4.30 6.38
CA GLY A 364 -17.23 -4.43 5.43
C GLY A 364 -15.89 -3.98 6.02
N LEU A 365 -15.67 -4.22 7.31
CA LEU A 365 -14.48 -3.84 8.07
C LEU A 365 -14.25 -2.31 8.04
N GLY A 366 -15.32 -1.53 8.25
CA GLY A 366 -15.31 -0.07 8.29
C GLY A 366 -15.41 0.63 6.94
N ALA A 367 -15.16 -0.06 5.82
CA ALA A 367 -15.16 0.55 4.50
C ALA A 367 -16.56 0.98 4.05
N VAL A 368 -17.63 0.24 4.41
CA VAL A 368 -18.98 0.59 3.98
C VAL A 368 -19.39 1.98 4.49
N GLY A 369 -19.07 2.29 5.75
CA GLY A 369 -19.32 3.60 6.35
C GLY A 369 -18.54 4.72 5.64
N ALA A 370 -17.22 4.54 5.46
CA ALA A 370 -16.37 5.57 4.86
C ALA A 370 -16.75 5.92 3.43
N TYR A 371 -17.18 4.93 2.63
CA TYR A 371 -17.50 5.12 1.21
C TYR A 371 -19.00 5.18 0.92
N ARG A 372 -19.87 5.32 1.92
CA ARG A 372 -21.34 5.35 1.74
C ARG A 372 -21.80 6.31 0.64
N SER A 373 -21.20 7.50 0.56
CA SER A 373 -21.58 8.49 -0.45
C SER A 373 -21.22 8.08 -1.89
N LEU A 374 -20.35 7.09 -2.10
CA LEU A 374 -19.91 6.63 -3.42
C LEU A 374 -21.07 6.07 -4.27
N GLY A 375 -22.08 5.47 -3.62
CA GLY A 375 -23.27 4.93 -4.29
C GLY A 375 -24.12 5.96 -5.04
N SER A 376 -23.92 7.25 -4.74
CA SER A 376 -24.55 8.39 -5.43
C SER A 376 -23.82 8.80 -6.71
N TYR A 377 -22.59 8.33 -6.93
CA TYR A 377 -21.75 8.74 -8.07
C TYR A 377 -21.53 7.63 -9.09
N THR A 378 -21.56 6.37 -8.66
CA THR A 378 -21.30 5.21 -9.51
C THR A 378 -22.19 4.03 -9.15
N LYS A 379 -22.38 3.13 -10.11
CA LYS A 379 -22.98 1.80 -9.94
C LYS A 379 -22.01 0.73 -10.42
N LEU A 380 -22.35 -0.54 -10.21
CA LEU A 380 -21.59 -1.66 -10.77
C LEU A 380 -21.44 -1.53 -12.29
N GLY A 381 -20.38 -2.13 -12.82
CA GLY A 381 -20.07 -2.11 -14.24
C GLY A 381 -19.03 -3.15 -14.61
N GLY A 382 -18.70 -3.22 -15.90
CA GLY A 382 -17.71 -4.14 -16.45
C GLY A 382 -17.35 -3.75 -17.88
N THR A 383 -16.89 -2.52 -18.08
CA THR A 383 -16.64 -1.94 -19.41
C THR A 383 -15.18 -1.53 -19.57
N LEU A 384 -14.55 -1.97 -20.66
CA LEU A 384 -13.30 -1.38 -21.15
C LEU A 384 -13.62 -0.14 -21.97
N THR A 385 -13.06 1.01 -21.59
CA THR A 385 -13.13 2.25 -22.38
C THR A 385 -11.77 2.52 -23.01
N VAL A 386 -11.73 2.81 -24.30
CA VAL A 386 -10.52 3.06 -25.08
C VAL A 386 -10.56 4.48 -25.64
N PHE A 387 -9.45 5.20 -25.53
CA PHE A 387 -9.27 6.60 -25.90
C PHE A 387 -8.13 6.72 -26.91
N ALA A 388 -8.29 7.63 -27.87
CA ALA A 388 -7.22 8.06 -28.77
C ALA A 388 -7.49 9.50 -29.23
N LEU A 389 -6.48 10.18 -29.77
CA LEU A 389 -6.66 11.47 -30.42
C LEU A 389 -7.46 11.30 -31.74
N PRO A 390 -8.24 12.30 -32.19
CA PRO A 390 -8.75 12.32 -33.56
C PRO A 390 -7.61 12.27 -34.59
N ASP A 391 -7.90 11.76 -35.78
CA ASP A 391 -6.94 11.73 -36.90
C ASP A 391 -6.63 13.12 -37.46
#